data_AF-A0A6C0LI08-F1
#
_entry.id   AF-A0A6C0LI08-F1
#
_cell.length_a   1.000
_cell.length_b   1.000
_cell.length_c   1.000
_cell.angle_alpha   90.00
_cell.angle_beta   90.00
_cell.angle_gamma   90.00
#
_symmetry.space_group_name_H-M   'P 1'
#
loop_
_entity.id
_entity.type
_entity.pdbx_description
1 polymer ?
#
loop_
_entity_poly.entity_id
_entity_poly.type
_entity_poly.pdbx_seq_one_letter_code
_entity_poly.pdbx_strand_id
1 'polypeptide(L)'
;MTDYDLCIYCPHCITPIIINIKDINCAIFRHGILKETGKQIDPHTSKNICDALAMEGKIYGCGKPFKLVRKDSISYSAEKCEYI
;
A
#
# COMPACT_ATOMS: atom_id res chain seq x y z
N MET A 1 22.34 -0.10 -9.15
CA MET A 1 20.92 -0.35 -9.47
C MET A 1 20.13 0.81 -8.91
N THR A 2 19.43 1.54 -9.76
CA THR A 2 18.76 2.82 -9.44
C THR A 2 17.64 2.61 -8.42
N ASP A 3 17.78 3.23 -7.24
CA ASP A 3 16.66 3.48 -6.32
C ASP A 3 15.71 4.46 -6.97
N TYR A 4 14.47 4.05 -7.20
CA TYR A 4 13.38 4.95 -7.54
C TYR A 4 12.11 4.51 -6.82
N ASP A 5 11.27 5.49 -6.53
CA ASP A 5 9.99 5.26 -5.89
C ASP A 5 8.87 5.24 -6.93
N LEU A 6 7.90 4.36 -6.72
CA LEU A 6 6.68 4.29 -7.50
C LEU A 6 5.59 5.13 -6.84
N CYS A 7 4.98 6.03 -7.60
CA CYS A 7 3.74 6.68 -7.20
C CYS A 7 2.55 5.87 -7.73
N ILE A 8 1.84 5.19 -6.84
CA ILE A 8 0.74 4.28 -7.18
C ILE A 8 -0.56 4.82 -6.61
N TYR A 9 -1.63 4.81 -7.39
CA TYR A 9 -2.95 5.19 -6.92
C TYR A 9 -3.65 3.99 -6.30
N CYS A 10 -4.14 4.14 -5.07
CA CYS A 10 -4.90 3.10 -4.40
C CYS A 10 -6.16 2.77 -5.21
N PRO A 11 -6.45 1.50 -5.54
CA PRO A 11 -7.61 1.14 -6.36
C PRO A 11 -8.93 1.22 -5.58
N HIS A 12 -8.89 1.53 -4.28
CA HIS A 12 -10.07 1.64 -3.42
C HIS A 12 -10.52 3.08 -3.19
N CYS A 13 -9.58 4.01 -3.02
CA CYS A 13 -9.88 5.41 -2.68
C CYS A 13 -9.21 6.43 -3.62
N ILE A 14 -8.45 5.98 -4.62
CA ILE A 14 -7.85 6.82 -5.68
C ILE A 14 -6.87 7.87 -5.13
N THR A 15 -6.41 7.70 -3.89
CA THR A 15 -5.33 8.51 -3.31
C THR A 15 -3.98 7.83 -3.53
N PRO A 16 -2.91 8.61 -3.78
CA PRO A 16 -1.59 8.06 -4.06
C PRO A 16 -0.94 7.42 -2.82
N ILE A 17 0.04 6.56 -3.06
CA ILE A 17 1.01 6.03 -2.11
C ILE A 17 2.36 5.88 -2.81
N ILE A 18 3.43 6.15 -2.07
CA ILE A 18 4.80 6.01 -2.54
C ILE A 18 5.31 4.64 -2.07
N ILE A 19 5.84 3.86 -2.99
CA ILE A 19 6.38 2.51 -2.73
C ILE A 19 7.79 2.46 -3.27
N ASN A 20 8.76 2.10 -2.44
CA ASN A 20 10.11 1.89 -2.91
C ASN A 20 10.18 0.56 -3.67
N ILE A 21 10.84 0.55 -4.84
CA ILE A 21 10.94 -0.64 -5.67
C ILE A 21 11.60 -1.83 -4.95
N LYS A 22 12.50 -1.58 -3.98
CA LYS A 22 13.16 -2.62 -3.19
C LYS A 22 12.23 -3.30 -2.17
N ASP A 23 11.12 -2.66 -1.84
CA ASP A 23 10.13 -3.21 -0.91
C ASP A 23 9.12 -4.13 -1.62
N ILE A 24 9.18 -4.24 -2.96
CA ILE A 24 8.33 -5.12 -3.75
C ILE A 24 8.85 -6.56 -3.68
N ASN A 25 8.61 -7.21 -2.54
CA ASN A 25 8.85 -8.65 -2.37
C ASN A 25 7.59 -9.47 -2.65
N CYS A 26 6.55 -9.31 -1.82
CA CYS A 26 5.28 -10.04 -1.99
C CYS A 26 4.31 -9.36 -2.96
N ALA A 27 4.61 -8.12 -3.39
CA ALA A 27 3.76 -7.27 -4.22
C ALA A 27 2.35 -6.98 -3.63
N ILE A 28 2.08 -7.35 -2.39
CA ILE A 28 0.87 -7.03 -1.64
C ILE A 28 1.20 -5.88 -0.71
N PHE A 29 0.33 -4.87 -0.68
CA PHE A 29 0.51 -3.69 0.14
C PHE A 29 -0.83 -3.30 0.74
N ARG A 30 -0.78 -2.65 1.91
CA ARG A 30 -1.94 -1.95 2.48
C ARG A 30 -1.78 -0.46 2.25
N HIS A 31 -2.87 0.19 1.83
CA HIS A 31 -2.86 1.64 1.63
C HIS A 31 -2.96 2.36 2.97
N GLY A 32 -1.82 2.49 3.66
CA GLY A 32 -1.78 3.11 4.97
C GLY A 32 -0.36 3.41 5.44
N ILE A 33 -0.13 4.63 5.90
CA ILE A 33 1.09 5.05 6.61
C ILE A 33 0.70 5.45 8.03
N LEU A 34 1.30 4.82 9.03
CA LEU A 34 1.08 5.16 10.44
C LEU A 34 1.49 6.60 10.71
N LYS A 35 0.59 7.43 11.25
CA LYS A 35 0.87 8.84 11.53
C LYS A 35 1.94 9.04 12.59
N GLU A 36 2.00 8.13 13.56
CA GLU A 36 2.96 8.17 14.66
C GLU A 36 4.40 7.96 14.18
N THR A 37 4.61 6.97 13.30
CA THR A 37 5.96 6.52 12.92
C THR A 37 6.37 6.93 11.51
N GLY A 38 5.43 7.38 10.69
CA GLY A 38 5.63 7.62 9.26
C GLY A 38 5.89 6.34 8.45
N LYS A 39 5.74 5.16 9.05
CA LYS A 39 5.99 3.87 8.38
C LYS A 39 4.74 3.35 7.69
N GLN A 40 4.93 2.70 6.55
CA GLN A 40 3.85 1.98 5.88
C GLN A 40 3.37 0.81 6.74
N ILE A 41 2.07 0.52 6.71
CA ILE A 41 1.47 -0.61 7.42
C ILE A 41 2.01 -1.91 6.82
N ASP A 42 2.32 -2.87 7.69
CA ASP A 42 2.72 -4.21 7.27
C ASP A 42 1.64 -4.84 6.38
N PRO A 43 1.99 -5.36 5.19
CA PRO A 43 1.02 -5.84 4.21
C PRO A 43 0.15 -7.01 4.71
N HIS A 44 0.60 -7.73 5.73
CA HIS A 44 -0.08 -8.88 6.33
C HIS A 44 -0.74 -8.52 7.68
N THR A 45 -0.80 -7.24 8.04
CA THR A 45 -1.60 -6.78 9.18
C THR A 45 -3.06 -7.19 8.96
N SER A 46 -3.73 -7.71 9.99
CA SER A 46 -5.10 -8.19 9.84
C SER A 46 -6.06 -7.05 9.46
N LYS A 47 -7.09 -7.40 8.68
CA LYS A 47 -8.15 -6.47 8.26
C LYS A 47 -8.73 -5.66 9.42
N ASN A 48 -9.03 -6.30 10.54
CA ASN A 48 -9.66 -5.63 11.69
C ASN A 48 -8.78 -4.52 12.26
N ILE A 49 -7.45 -4.74 12.32
CA ILE A 49 -6.51 -3.73 12.79
C ILE A 49 -6.44 -2.57 11.78
N CYS A 50 -6.35 -2.88 10.49
CA CYS A 50 -6.28 -1.84 9.46
C CYS A 50 -7.53 -0.98 9.38
N ASP A 51 -8.71 -1.61 9.50
CA ASP A 51 -9.99 -0.90 9.51
C ASP A 51 -10.09 0.00 10.75
N ALA A 52 -9.69 -0.49 11.93
CA ALA A 52 -9.65 0.32 13.15
C ALA A 52 -8.70 1.52 13.03
N LEU A 53 -7.48 1.30 12.51
CA LEU A 53 -6.51 2.37 12.28
C LEU A 53 -7.03 3.45 11.32
N ALA A 54 -7.75 3.03 10.26
CA ALA A 54 -8.36 3.95 9.30
C ALA A 54 -9.51 4.74 9.94
N MET A 55 -10.41 4.06 10.65
CA MET A 55 -11.57 4.68 11.34
C MET A 55 -11.16 5.65 12.44
N GLU A 56 -10.12 5.30 13.20
CA GLU A 56 -9.57 6.15 14.26
C GLU A 56 -8.67 7.27 13.70
N GLY A 57 -8.47 7.32 12.39
CA GLY A 57 -7.64 8.34 11.74
C GLY A 57 -6.16 8.26 12.12
N LYS A 58 -5.66 7.08 12.49
CA LYS A 58 -4.26 6.81 12.88
C LYS A 58 -3.32 6.59 11.70
N ILE A 59 -3.86 6.50 10.48
CA ILE A 59 -3.09 6.28 9.25
C ILE A 59 -3.43 7.34 8.18
N TYR A 60 -2.50 7.54 7.25
CA TYR A 60 -2.77 8.17 5.96
C TYR A 60 -3.12 7.09 4.94
N GLY A 61 -4.39 7.02 4.54
CA GLY A 61 -4.89 6.05 3.57
C GLY A 61 -6.10 5.26 4.06
N CYS A 62 -6.60 4.34 3.25
CA CYS A 62 -7.84 3.59 3.52
C CYS A 62 -7.64 2.26 4.27
N GLY A 63 -6.41 1.82 4.53
CA GLY A 63 -6.07 0.55 5.20
C GLY A 63 -6.34 -0.72 4.37
N LYS A 64 -6.98 -0.58 3.21
CA LYS A 64 -7.36 -1.72 2.35
C LYS A 64 -6.14 -2.30 1.61
N PRO A 65 -6.12 -3.63 1.41
CA PRO A 65 -5.04 -4.28 0.69
C PRO A 65 -5.20 -4.11 -0.83
N PHE A 66 -4.09 -4.02 -1.54
CA PHE A 66 -4.01 -4.03 -2.99
C PHE A 66 -2.77 -4.79 -3.43
N LYS A 67 -2.79 -5.26 -4.68
CA LYS A 67 -1.65 -5.95 -5.30
C LYS A 67 -1.05 -5.08 -6.39
N LEU A 68 0.27 -5.00 -6.42
CA LEU A 68 1.00 -4.45 -7.56
C LEU A 68 1.09 -5.49 -8.67
N VAL A 69 0.63 -5.12 -9.85
CA VAL A 69 0.73 -5.90 -11.08
C VAL A 69 1.64 -5.15 -12.03
N ARG A 70 2.76 -5.78 -12.36
CA ARG A 70 3.73 -5.27 -13.35
C ARG A 70 3.08 -5.30 -14.73
N LYS A 71 3.00 -4.15 -15.41
CA LYS A 71 2.44 -4.06 -16.78
C LYS A 71 3.54 -4.15 -17.84
N ASP A 72 4.73 -3.61 -17.57
CA ASP A 72 5.90 -3.71 -18.45
C ASP A 72 7.23 -3.67 -17.65
N SER A 73 8.35 -3.43 -18.33
CA SER A 73 9.68 -3.42 -17.71
C SER A 73 9.83 -2.40 -16.57
N ILE A 74 9.06 -1.30 -16.59
CA ILE A 74 9.20 -0.18 -15.65
C ILE A 74 7.89 0.21 -14.96
N SER A 75 6.72 -0.20 -15.47
CA SER A 75 5.43 0.25 -14.95
C SER A 75 4.70 -0.80 -14.09
N TYR A 76 4.04 -0.30 -13.06
CA TYR A 76 3.18 -1.07 -12.15
C TYR A 76 1.80 -0.43 -12.06
N SER A 77 0.80 -1.28 -11.88
CA SER A 77 -0.59 -0.89 -11.57
C SER A 77 -1.01 -1.48 -10.24
N ALA A 78 -1.91 -0.83 -9.52
CA ALA A 78 -2.55 -1.43 -8.35
C ALA A 78 -3.91 -2.02 -8.71
N GLU A 79 -4.12 -3.27 -8.31
CA GLU A 79 -5.37 -3.99 -8.47
C GLU A 79 -5.94 -4.33 -7.09
N LYS A 80 -7.28 -4.31 -6.97
CA LYS A 80 -7.95 -4.68 -5.71
C LYS A 80 -7.60 -6.12 -5.37
N CYS A 81 -7.32 -6.35 -4.09
CA CYS A 81 -6.98 -7.67 -3.57
C CYS A 81 -7.83 -7.95 -2.34
N GLU A 82 -8.22 -9.20 -2.13
CA GLU A 82 -8.96 -9.64 -0.93
C GLU A 82 -8.05 -10.34 0.09
N TYR A 83 -6.72 -10.17 -0.03
CA TYR A 83 -5.75 -10.75 0.89
C TYR A 83 -5.94 -10.20 2.30
N ILE A 84 -6.06 -11.09 3.29
CA ILE A 84 -6.37 -10.77 4.70
C ILE A 84 -5.10 -10.74 5.53
#